data_AF-A0A1G2L4R1-F1
#
_entry.id   AF-A0A1G2L4R1-F1
#
_cell.length_a   1.000
_cell.length_b   1.000
_cell.length_c   1.000
_cell.angle_alpha   90.00
_cell.angle_beta   90.00
_cell.angle_gamma   90.00
#
_symmetry.space_group_name_H-M   'P 1'
#
loop_
_entity.id
_entity.type
_entity.pdbx_description
1 polymer ?
#
loop_
_entity_poly.entity_id
_entity_poly.type
_entity_poly.pdbx_seq_one_letter_code
_entity_poly.pdbx_strand_id
1 'polypeptide(L)'
;MKSILDFVSRFRRRTRIAVALVAFASAIICSLVALATASTTSNDSWIGVALLVNLAFAVFVTPIVVSIVNENYEARGIRGMFYSE
;
A
#
# COMPACT_ATOMS: atom_id res chain seq x y z
N MET A 1 -0.49 9.22 11.88
CA MET A 1 -1.01 9.30 10.49
C MET A 1 -0.69 10.62 9.79
N LYS A 2 -0.93 11.81 10.40
CA LYS A 2 -0.57 13.13 9.80
C LYS A 2 0.86 13.20 9.24
N SER A 3 1.87 12.75 10.00
CA SER A 3 3.29 12.77 9.58
C SER A 3 3.61 11.94 8.31
N ILE A 4 2.96 10.78 8.11
CA ILE A 4 3.24 9.91 6.95
C ILE A 4 2.56 10.47 5.70
N LEU A 5 1.34 10.99 5.84
CA LEU A 5 0.63 11.64 4.73
C LEU A 5 1.34 12.93 4.29
N ASP A 6 1.85 13.72 5.22
CA ASP A 6 2.66 14.91 4.93
C ASP A 6 4.00 14.58 4.27
N PHE A 7 4.59 13.42 4.61
CA PHE A 7 5.79 12.95 3.93
C PHE A 7 5.46 12.51 2.48
N VAL A 8 4.37 11.77 2.31
CA VAL A 8 3.93 11.23 1.01
C VAL A 8 3.48 12.36 0.07
N SER A 9 2.82 13.40 0.58
CA SER A 9 2.35 14.55 -0.21
C SER A 9 3.49 15.37 -0.83
N ARG A 10 4.71 15.33 -0.26
CA ARG A 10 5.91 15.99 -0.83
C ARG A 10 6.34 15.44 -2.18
N PHE A 11 5.98 14.19 -2.49
CA PHE A 11 6.32 13.57 -3.76
C PHE A 11 5.31 13.94 -4.84
N ARG A 12 5.77 14.06 -6.10
CA ARG A 12 4.86 14.25 -7.23
C ARG A 12 3.86 13.10 -7.30
N ARG A 13 2.61 13.42 -7.67
CA ARG A 13 1.52 12.45 -7.84
C ARG A 13 1.90 11.24 -8.68
N ARG A 14 2.63 11.45 -9.80
CA ARG A 14 3.14 10.37 -10.66
C ARG A 14 4.10 9.43 -9.92
N THR A 15 4.99 9.97 -9.09
CA THR A 15 5.95 9.19 -8.29
C THR A 15 5.21 8.36 -7.25
N ARG A 16 4.21 8.93 -6.57
CA ARG A 16 3.36 8.20 -5.62
C ARG A 16 2.63 7.03 -6.26
N ILE A 17 2.03 7.24 -7.43
CA ILE A 17 1.35 6.17 -8.19
C ILE A 17 2.33 5.09 -8.61
N ALA A 18 3.51 5.47 -9.13
CA ALA A 18 4.53 4.51 -9.52
C ALA A 18 5.01 3.65 -8.33
N VAL A 19 5.26 4.28 -7.18
CA VAL A 19 5.65 3.58 -5.94
C VAL A 19 4.54 2.64 -5.47
N ALA A 20 3.27 3.07 -5.49
CA ALA A 20 2.15 2.21 -5.12
C ALA A 20 2.03 0.98 -6.04
N LEU A 21 2.19 1.16 -7.36
CA LEU A 21 2.16 0.06 -8.33
C LEU A 21 3.32 -0.92 -8.13
N VAL A 22 4.54 -0.42 -7.91
CA VAL A 22 5.72 -1.25 -7.65
C VAL A 22 5.57 -2.01 -6.33
N ALA A 23 5.08 -1.34 -5.28
CA ALA A 23 4.79 -1.97 -4.00
C ALA A 23 3.73 -3.08 -4.14
N PHE A 24 2.69 -2.84 -4.95
CA PHE A 24 1.65 -3.84 -5.19
C PHE A 24 2.18 -5.05 -5.98
N ALA A 25 2.95 -4.82 -7.05
CA ALA A 25 3.56 -5.89 -7.84
C ALA A 25 4.52 -6.75 -7.00
N SER A 26 5.35 -6.11 -6.16
CA SER A 26 6.26 -6.82 -5.27
C SER A 26 5.53 -7.63 -4.19
N ALA A 27 4.44 -7.11 -3.63
CA ALA A 27 3.59 -7.85 -2.68
C ALA A 27 2.99 -9.13 -3.30
N ILE A 28 2.51 -9.04 -4.55
CA ILE A 28 1.98 -10.19 -5.28
C ILE A 28 3.06 -11.24 -5.50
N ILE A 29 4.23 -10.83 -6.02
CA ILE A 29 5.34 -11.75 -6.28
C ILE A 29 5.77 -12.44 -4.98
N CYS A 30 5.92 -11.67 -3.90
CA CYS A 30 6.37 -12.20 -2.62
C CYS A 30 5.34 -13.17 -2.00
N SER A 31 4.04 -12.88 -2.14
CA SER A 31 2.96 -13.78 -1.73
C SER A 31 2.94 -15.07 -2.55
N LEU A 32 3.14 -14.98 -3.87
CA LEU A 32 3.22 -16.15 -4.76
C LEU A 32 4.42 -17.03 -4.42
N VAL A 33 5.59 -16.44 -4.14
CA VAL A 33 6.78 -17.17 -3.70
C VAL A 33 6.52 -17.87 -2.37
N ALA A 34 5.90 -17.20 -1.40
CA ALA A 34 5.56 -17.80 -0.12
C ALA A 34 4.57 -18.98 -0.29
N LEU A 35 3.52 -18.82 -1.11
CA LEU A 35 2.58 -19.91 -1.42
C LEU A 35 3.24 -21.08 -2.15
N ALA A 36 4.09 -20.80 -3.14
CA ALA A 36 4.84 -21.84 -3.85
C ALA A 36 5.82 -22.57 -2.91
N THR A 37 6.39 -21.87 -1.93
CA THR A 37 7.24 -22.48 -0.92
C THR A 37 6.42 -23.33 0.05
N ALA A 38 5.22 -22.90 0.41
CA ALA A 38 4.28 -23.68 1.21
C ALA A 38 3.96 -25.02 0.54
N SER A 39 3.70 -24.99 -0.78
CA SER A 39 3.35 -26.20 -1.53
C SER A 39 4.53 -27.16 -1.73
N THR A 40 5.75 -26.65 -1.94
CA THR A 40 6.94 -27.50 -2.11
C THR A 40 7.46 -28.08 -0.81
N THR A 41 7.31 -27.37 0.31
CA THR A 41 7.81 -27.80 1.62
C THR A 41 6.75 -28.47 2.50
N SER A 42 5.49 -28.50 2.06
CA SER A 42 4.33 -28.97 2.82
C SER A 42 4.22 -28.33 4.22
N ASN A 43 4.75 -27.11 4.36
CA ASN A 43 4.75 -26.37 5.61
C ASN A 43 3.79 -25.18 5.50
N ASP A 44 2.64 -25.33 6.17
CA ASP A 44 1.57 -24.35 6.14
C ASP A 44 1.95 -23.00 6.81
N SER A 45 3.06 -22.94 7.56
CA SER A 45 3.52 -21.68 8.16
C SER A 45 3.79 -20.60 7.11
N TRP A 46 4.15 -20.99 5.89
CA TRP A 46 4.39 -20.07 4.78
C TRP A 46 3.12 -19.33 4.30
N ILE A 47 1.93 -19.89 4.56
CA ILE A 47 0.66 -19.19 4.32
C ILE A 47 0.54 -17.99 5.26
N GLY A 48 0.93 -18.16 6.54
CA GLY A 48 1.01 -17.07 7.52
C GLY A 48 2.01 -15.99 7.10
N VAL A 49 3.14 -16.39 6.51
CA VAL A 49 4.12 -15.45 5.94
C VAL A 49 3.53 -14.64 4.79
N ALA A 50 2.78 -15.28 3.88
CA ALA A 50 2.12 -14.57 2.78
C ALA A 50 1.10 -13.53 3.28
N LEU A 51 0.34 -13.85 4.34
CA LEU A 51 -0.59 -12.90 4.97
C LEU A 51 0.15 -11.73 5.64
N LEU A 52 1.26 -12.00 6.34
CA LEU A 52 2.09 -10.97 6.96
C LEU A 52 2.69 -10.02 5.92
N VAL A 53 3.16 -10.55 4.79
CA VAL A 53 3.66 -9.76 3.66
C VAL A 53 2.56 -8.82 3.16
N ASN A 54 1.35 -9.34 2.91
CA ASN A 54 0.22 -8.51 2.46
C ASN A 54 -0.15 -7.41 3.47
N LEU A 55 -0.15 -7.73 4.77
CA LEU A 55 -0.39 -6.75 5.84
C LEU A 55 0.68 -5.65 5.87
N ALA A 56 1.96 -6.03 5.80
CA ALA A 56 3.06 -5.08 5.78
C ALA A 56 2.94 -4.11 4.59
N PHE A 57 2.64 -4.64 3.40
CA PHE A 57 2.44 -3.82 2.20
C PHE A 57 1.20 -2.93 2.30
N ALA A 58 0.10 -3.42 2.87
CA ALA A 58 -1.10 -2.61 3.08
C ALA A 58 -0.80 -1.36 3.91
N VAL A 59 -0.05 -1.50 5.02
CA VAL A 59 0.32 -0.36 5.88
C VAL A 59 1.11 0.72 5.12
N PHE A 60 1.97 0.34 4.16
CA PHE A 60 2.73 1.29 3.36
C PHE A 60 1.93 1.89 2.19
N VAL A 61 1.05 1.11 1.56
CA VAL A 61 0.29 1.53 0.37
C VAL A 61 -0.94 2.36 0.75
N THR A 62 -1.63 2.05 1.85
CA THR A 62 -2.82 2.76 2.32
C THR A 62 -2.63 4.30 2.40
N PRO A 63 -1.59 4.86 3.02
CA PRO A 63 -1.43 6.32 3.07
C PRO A 63 -1.20 6.95 1.69
N ILE A 64 -0.59 6.22 0.75
CA ILE A 64 -0.40 6.69 -0.63
C ILE A 64 -1.75 6.77 -1.35
N VAL A 65 -2.56 5.72 -1.24
CA VAL A 65 -3.90 5.68 -1.84
C VAL A 65 -4.79 6.77 -1.23
N VAL A 66 -4.81 6.91 0.09
CA VAL A 66 -5.57 7.96 0.78
C VAL A 66 -5.15 9.35 0.33
N SER A 67 -3.84 9.61 0.18
CA SER A 67 -3.32 10.88 -0.34
C SER A 67 -3.81 11.18 -1.77
N ILE A 68 -3.77 10.20 -2.67
CA ILE A 68 -4.23 10.37 -4.06
C ILE A 68 -5.75 10.59 -4.13
N VAL A 69 -6.50 9.85 -3.31
CA VAL A 69 -7.96 9.96 -3.23
C VAL A 69 -8.33 11.35 -2.70
N ASN A 70 -7.67 11.82 -1.64
CA ASN A 70 -7.90 13.14 -1.08
C ASN A 70 -7.61 14.26 -2.10
N GLU A 71 -6.51 14.18 -2.87
CA GLU A 71 -6.25 15.13 -3.96
C GLU A 71 -7.35 15.15 -5.02
N ASN A 72 -7.91 13.99 -5.37
CA ASN A 72 -9.02 13.90 -6.33
C ASN A 72 -10.30 14.56 -5.79
N TYR A 73 -10.58 14.45 -4.49
CA TYR A 73 -11.72 15.09 -3.85
C TYR A 73 -11.52 16.61 -3.73
N GLU A 74 -10.33 17.06 -3.36
CA GLU A 74 -9.98 18.49 -3.30
C GLU A 74 -10.06 19.15 -4.69
N ALA A 75 -9.60 18.46 -5.74
CA ALA A 75 -9.74 18.92 -7.12
C ALA A 75 -11.20 19.07 -7.58
N ARG A 76 -12.13 18.36 -6.91
CA ARG A 76 -13.59 18.44 -7.13
C ARG A 76 -14.27 19.45 -6.19
N GLY A 77 -13.51 20.19 -5.39
CA GLY A 77 -14.03 21.18 -4.44
C GLY A 77 -14.52 20.61 -3.11
N ILE A 78 -14.36 19.30 -2.87
CA ILE A 78 -14.74 18.63 -1.62
C ILE A 78 -13.50 18.60 -0.71
N ARG A 79 -13.40 19.56 0.22
CA ARG A 79 -12.29 19.67 1.17
C ARG A 79 -12.61 18.94 2.49
N GLY A 80 -11.59 18.39 3.15
CA GLY A 80 -11.70 17.89 4.53
C GLY A 80 -12.27 16.47 4.71
N MET A 81 -12.41 15.68 3.64
CA MET A 81 -13.01 14.33 3.74
C MET A 81 -12.17 13.37 4.61
N PHE A 82 -10.84 13.57 4.69
CA PHE A 82 -9.92 12.74 5.49
C PHE A 82 -9.02 13.56 6.43
N TYR A 83 -9.17 14.88 6.43
CA TYR A 83 -8.48 15.80 7.34
C TYR A 83 -9.57 16.53 8.13
N SER A 84 -9.92 16.01 9.32
CA SER A 84 -10.50 16.87 10.35
C SER A 84 -9.36 17.74 10.90
N GLU A 85 -9.61 19.04 11.00
CA GLU A 85 -8.74 19.94 11.78
C GLU A 85 -8.47 19.37 13.17
#